data_AF-A0AA37S0L5-F1
#
_entry.id   AF-A0AA37S0L5-F1
#
_cell.length_a   1.000
_cell.length_b   1.000
_cell.length_c   1.000
_cell.angle_alpha   90.00
_cell.angle_beta   90.00
_cell.angle_gamma   90.00
#
_symmetry.space_group_name_H-M   'P 1'
#
loop_
_entity.id
_entity.type
_entity.pdbx_description
1 polymer ?
#
loop_
_entity_poly.entity_id
_entity_poly.type
_entity_poly.pdbx_seq_one_letter_code
_entity_poly.pdbx_strand_id
1 'polypeptide(L)' 'MKLHVTRQVKAVLEEDKGLDEHYVTDKLSYFEKAKTNREALMISSFLDREGRKMLANRLKMNERDLTGFYQIVEQSYWW' A
#
# COMPACT_ATOMS: atom_id res chain seq x y z
N MET A 1 7.06 -2.95 15.98
CA MET A 1 7.16 -4.07 15.02
C MET A 1 6.68 -3.56 13.66
N LYS A 2 7.54 -3.47 12.63
CA LYS A 2 7.10 -2.99 11.29
C LYS A 2 6.13 -4.00 10.68
N LEU A 3 4.92 -3.55 10.35
CA LEU A 3 3.84 -4.35 9.77
C LEU A 3 4.26 -5.03 8.46
N HIS A 4 3.73 -6.22 8.19
CA HIS A 4 4.07 -6.97 6.98
C HIS A 4 3.69 -6.20 5.72
N VAL A 5 2.49 -5.60 5.69
CA VAL A 5 2.02 -4.80 4.54
C VAL A 5 2.93 -3.60 4.29
N THR A 6 3.37 -2.88 5.33
CA THR A 6 4.30 -1.74 5.17
C THR A 6 5.62 -2.17 4.52
N ARG A 7 6.14 -3.36 4.86
CA ARG A 7 7.36 -3.89 4.23
C ARG A 7 7.14 -4.18 2.74
N GLN A 8 5.99 -4.76 2.39
CA GLN A 8 5.69 -5.04 0.98
C GLN A 8 5.46 -3.76 0.18
N VAL A 9 4.81 -2.74 0.77
CA VAL A 9 4.65 -1.43 0.12
C VAL A 9 6.00 -0.78 -0.14
N LYS A 10 6.92 -0.77 0.84
CA LYS A 10 8.29 -0.28 0.64
C LYS A 10 8.96 -0.99 -0.54
N ALA A 11 8.85 -2.32 -0.60
CA ALA A 11 9.44 -3.09 -1.68
C ALA A 11 8.81 -2.78 -3.05
N VAL A 12 7.50 -2.53 -3.13
CA VAL A 12 6.87 -2.05 -4.38
C VAL A 12 7.44 -0.70 -4.82
N LEU A 13 7.64 0.23 -3.89
CA LEU A 13 8.13 1.57 -4.23
C LEU A 13 9.62 1.56 -4.60
N GLU A 14 10.46 0.87 -3.83
CA GLU A 14 11.92 0.85 -4.01
C GLU A 14 12.39 -0.18 -5.04
N GLU A 15 11.93 -1.42 -4.92
CA GLU A 15 12.46 -2.54 -5.73
C GLU A 15 11.74 -2.65 -7.07
N ASP A 16 10.40 -2.56 -7.08
CA ASP A 16 9.62 -2.81 -8.31
C ASP A 16 9.51 -1.56 -9.19
N LYS A 17 9.30 -0.38 -8.58
CA LYS A 17 9.15 0.89 -9.31
C LYS A 17 10.44 1.71 -9.37
N GLY A 18 11.47 1.38 -8.59
CA GLY A 18 12.73 2.11 -8.58
C GLY A 18 12.60 3.58 -8.19
N LEU A 19 11.66 3.91 -7.30
CA LEU A 19 11.40 5.28 -6.89
C LEU A 19 12.48 5.80 -5.95
N ASP A 20 12.69 7.11 -5.99
CA ASP A 20 13.68 7.81 -5.17
C ASP A 20 13.44 7.61 -3.66
N GLU A 21 14.53 7.48 -2.90
CA GLU A 21 14.49 7.20 -1.46
C GLU A 21 13.77 8.29 -0.65
N HIS A 22 13.87 9.56 -1.04
CA HIS A 22 13.16 10.64 -0.36
C HIS A 22 11.65 10.52 -0.58
N TYR A 23 11.24 10.21 -1.80
CA TYR A 23 9.83 9.96 -2.12
C TYR A 23 9.29 8.77 -1.34
N VAL A 24 10.04 7.67 -1.29
CA VAL A 24 9.64 6.47 -0.53
C VAL A 24 9.52 6.79 0.95
N THR A 25 10.50 7.49 1.52
CA THR A 25 10.51 7.85 2.95
C THR A 25 9.31 8.72 3.31
N ASP A 26 8.99 9.72 2.48
CA ASP A 26 7.79 10.55 2.63
C ASP A 26 6.52 9.68 2.65
N LYS A 27 6.36 8.78 1.68
CA LYS A 27 5.19 7.87 1.65
C LYS A 27 5.13 6.90 2.82
N LEU A 28 6.26 6.41 3.30
CA LEU A 28 6.30 5.48 4.43
C LEU A 28 6.02 6.16 5.77
N SER A 29 6.19 7.48 5.89
CA SER A 29 5.83 8.23 7.10
C SER A 29 4.35 8.10 7.46
N TYR A 30 3.45 8.01 6.47
CA TYR A 30 2.02 7.80 6.71
C TYR A 30 1.71 6.47 7.39
N PHE A 31 2.59 5.46 7.26
CA PHE A 31 2.42 4.15 7.86
C PHE A 31 2.83 4.09 9.34
N GLU A 32 3.49 5.11 9.89
CA GLU A 32 3.87 5.15 11.31
C GLU A 32 2.66 5.09 12.24
N LYS A 33 1.51 5.60 11.77
CA LYS A 33 0.24 5.58 12.51
C LYS A 33 -0.50 4.25 12.40
N ALA A 34 -0.10 3.35 11.49
CA ALA A 34 -0.77 2.08 11.29
C ALA A 34 -0.43 1.11 12.43
N LYS A 35 -1.46 0.58 13.10
CA LYS A 35 -1.32 -0.42 14.17
C LYS A 35 -1.56 -1.84 13.66
N THR A 36 -2.25 -1.97 12.54
CA THR A 36 -2.66 -3.25 11.95
C THR A 36 -2.31 -3.33 10.45
N ASN A 37 -2.14 -4.55 9.93
CA ASN A 37 -1.94 -4.78 8.50
C ASN A 37 -3.13 -4.24 7.67
N ARG A 38 -4.35 -4.25 8.22
CA ARG A 38 -5.54 -3.69 7.55
C ARG A 38 -5.43 -2.17 7.39
N GLU A 39 -5.01 -1.45 8.43
CA GLU A 39 -4.77 0.00 8.35
C GLU A 39 -3.63 0.34 7.40
N ALA A 40 -2.53 -0.42 7.44
CA ALA A 40 -1.46 -0.28 6.46
C ALA A 40 -1.98 -0.53 5.02
N LEU A 41 -2.88 -1.50 4.84
CA LEU A 41 -3.53 -1.72 3.54
C LEU A 41 -4.35 -0.48 3.15
N MET A 42 -5.19 0.07 4.03
CA MET A 42 -5.96 1.30 3.71
C MET A 42 -5.05 2.47 3.29
N ILE A 43 -3.95 2.69 4.02
CA ILE A 43 -2.98 3.75 3.71
C ILE A 43 -2.34 3.53 2.34
N SER A 44 -2.05 2.28 1.95
CA SER A 44 -1.47 1.95 0.64
C SER A 44 -2.38 2.21 -0.57
N SER A 45 -3.60 2.70 -0.38
CA SER A 45 -4.53 3.04 -1.46
C SER A 45 -3.98 4.10 -2.43
N PHE A 46 -2.99 4.90 -2.04
CA PHE A 46 -2.34 5.86 -2.95
C PHE A 46 -1.59 5.20 -4.11
N LEU A 47 -1.29 3.90 -4.04
CA LEU A 47 -0.64 3.19 -5.14
C LEU A 47 -1.51 3.27 -6.40
N ASP A 48 -0.88 3.52 -7.55
CA ASP A 48 -1.54 3.42 -8.84
C ASP A 48 -1.93 1.96 -9.16
N ARG A 49 -2.67 1.76 -10.26
CA ARG A 49 -3.15 0.43 -10.67
C ARG A 49 -2.04 -0.62 -10.75
N GLU A 50 -0.88 -0.24 -11.29
CA GLU A 50 0.26 -1.15 -11.42
C GLU A 50 0.88 -1.49 -10.07
N GLY A 51 1.06 -0.49 -9.20
CA GLY A 51 1.57 -0.67 -7.84
C GLY A 51 0.64 -1.53 -6.99
N ARG A 52 -0.69 -1.39 -7.16
CA ARG A 52 -1.68 -2.27 -6.52
C ARG A 52 -1.54 -3.71 -6.99
N LYS A 53 -1.31 -3.94 -8.29
CA LYS A 53 -1.07 -5.27 -8.85
C LYS A 53 0.23 -5.90 -8.31
N MET A 54 1.32 -5.13 -8.25
CA MET A 54 2.60 -5.57 -7.67
C MET A 54 2.43 -5.93 -6.19
N LEU A 55 1.72 -5.09 -5.43
CA LEU A 55 1.44 -5.35 -4.01
C LEU A 55 0.58 -6.60 -3.82
N ALA A 56 -0.47 -6.80 -4.63
CA ALA A 56 -1.31 -8.01 -4.58
C ALA A 56 -0.47 -9.27 -4.79
N ASN A 57 0.43 -9.26 -5.78
CA ASN A 57 1.34 -10.38 -6.04
C ASN A 57 2.26 -10.66 -4.83
N ARG A 58 2.87 -9.62 -4.25
CA ARG A 58 3.74 -9.74 -3.06
C ARG A 58 3.00 -10.27 -1.84
N LEU A 59 1.75 -9.85 -1.64
CA LEU A 59 0.90 -10.30 -0.53
C LEU A 59 0.22 -11.66 -0.80
N LYS A 60 0.41 -12.23 -2.00
CA LYS A 60 -0.29 -13.45 -2.45
C LYS A 60 -1.81 -13.32 -2.35
N MET A 61 -2.32 -12.14 -2.67
CA MET A 61 -3.75 -11.81 -2.67
C MET A 61 -4.27 -11.71 -4.10
N ASN A 62 -5.58 -11.91 -4.28
CA ASN A 62 -6.24 -11.65 -5.55
C ASN A 62 -6.26 -10.13 -5.84
N GLU A 63 -5.81 -9.72 -7.03
CA GLU A 63 -5.82 -8.32 -7.47
C GLU A 63 -7.23 -7.70 -7.40
N ARG A 64 -8.27 -8.48 -7.73
CA ARG A 64 -9.67 -8.05 -7.68
C ARG A 64 -10.12 -7.73 -6.27
N ASP A 65 -9.74 -8.56 -5.30
CA ASP A 65 -10.11 -8.35 -3.88
C ASP A 65 -9.42 -7.11 -3.33
N LEU A 66 -8.13 -6.94 -3.65
CA LEU A 66 -7.37 -5.76 -3.24
C LEU A 66 -7.92 -4.48 -3.89
N THR A 67 -8.26 -4.54 -5.17
CA THR A 67 -8.87 -3.40 -5.88
C THR A 67 -10.23 -3.05 -5.33
N GLY A 68 -11.08 -4.06 -5.06
CA GLY A 68 -12.38 -3.86 -4.44
C GLY A 68 -12.28 -3.25 -3.04
N PHE A 69 -11.30 -3.68 -2.26
CA PHE A 69 -10.99 -3.06 -0.96
C PHE A 69 -10.65 -1.57 -1.12
N TYR A 70 -9.80 -1.19 -2.07
CA TYR A 70 -9.45 0.21 -2.28
C TYR A 70 -10.62 1.06 -2.77
N GLN A 71 -11.51 0.52 -3.59
CA GLN A 71 -12.73 1.24 -4.02
C GLN A 71 -13.62 1.60 -2.83
N ILE A 72 -13.78 0.69 -1.86
CA ILE A 72 -14.55 0.95 -0.63
C ILE A 72 -13.85 2.02 0.22
N VAL A 73 -12.54 1.91 0.39
CA VAL A 73 -11.73 2.86 1.16
C VAL A 73 -11.84 4.25 0.56
N GLU A 74 -11.63 4.39 -0.75
CA GLU A 74 -11.74 5.67 -1.47
C GLU A 74 -13.13 6.29 -1.31
N GLN A 75 -14.21 5.51 -1.43
CA GLN A 75 -15.58 6.00 -1.20
C GLN A 75 -15.84 6.43 0.25
N SER A 76 -15.12 5.88 1.22
CA SER A 76 -15.32 6.18 2.65
C SER A 76 -14.72 7.53 3.08
N TYR A 77 -13.88 8.15 2.25
CA TYR A 77 -13.27 9.46 2.52
C TYR A 77 -14.05 10.64 1.89
N TRP A 78 -15.19 10.40 1.23
CA TRP A 78 -16.03 11.42 0.58
C TRP A 78 -17.35 11.71 1.33
N TRP A 79 -17.32 11.78 2.67
CA TRP A 79 -18.47 12.14 3.52
C TRP A 79 -18.09 13.24 4.50
#